data_AF-A0A2V8PRK3-F1
#
_entry.id   AF-A0A2V8PRK3-F1
#
_cell.length_a   1.000
_cell.length_b   1.000
_cell.length_c   1.000
_cell.angle_alpha   90.00
_cell.angle_beta   90.00
_cell.angle_gamma   90.00
#
_symmetry.space_group_name_H-M   'P 1'
#
loop_
_entity.id
_entity.type
_entity.pdbx_description
1 polymer ?
#
loop_
_entity_poly.entity_id
_entity_poly.type
_entity_poly.pdbx_seq_one_letter_code
_entity_poly.pdbx_strand_id
1 'polypeptide(L)'
;MRGRDPPTQSAFQYSGSFPESVNPRHSGMRVEEVAKQGSVIYESRWRSARLSIFFLIFLLALGVRLLSWHDTRFEVGKVQTGVTADYKRVAELLREGGVASFLSSSSPLSDLNTLGHPPGYSILLALIHSLFGESDTPIQFVQMICDALAAVVILLIVAELLPLSVAALAGTLSALSPQFAWNSVLVLPDSLSVLPILLALYFLARAIKNPRLGNFVIAGALIGVSCWLRANAILLTFFLAAVPLLTKGERRWRHMLAVVCGTFLIVLPLTIRNAIVFHRFIPVSLGAGQTLLEGIADYDTQHRFDIPNTDVGIMKQEAEAFQRPDYYGTLFNPDGVERERWRLARGFAVIRSHPFWFAGVMAQRASTMLRLERSRLISDEVPVTHSLEALDNRQPIWMNTAAELLAHRTLMSPQAKSSLALEGQTLTVTGDDSKYGRQFVSPAVDIKKDTDYVFAVPIRIAGRMRISVMGAGEKVYNSAIVETVEGKTPEQQPTNVVQLPFVASRDEPARIVVSNEASSPAAPVAQIGPTKLYKLGPARFLWTRYP
;
A
#
# COMPACT_ATOMS: atom_id res chain seq x y z
N MET A 1 26.74 -55.54 52.26
CA MET A 1 25.29 -55.88 52.23
C MET A 1 24.53 -54.76 51.55
N ARG A 2 23.80 -55.12 50.49
CA ARG A 2 22.67 -54.41 49.81
C ARG A 2 22.93 -53.06 49.14
N GLY A 3 22.93 -53.09 47.81
CA GLY A 3 22.66 -51.96 46.94
C GLY A 3 21.16 -51.69 46.75
N ARG A 4 20.86 -50.66 45.96
CA ARG A 4 19.58 -50.45 45.25
C ARG A 4 19.86 -49.70 43.93
N ASP A 5 19.56 -50.40 42.84
CA ASP A 5 19.41 -49.88 41.48
C ASP A 5 18.03 -49.18 41.29
N PRO A 6 17.87 -48.35 40.24
CA PRO A 6 16.62 -47.68 39.89
C PRO A 6 15.67 -48.56 39.03
N PRO A 7 14.38 -48.19 38.88
CA PRO A 7 13.37 -49.07 38.28
C PRO A 7 13.35 -49.07 36.75
N THR A 8 12.87 -50.20 36.25
CA THR A 8 12.86 -50.74 34.89
C THR A 8 11.82 -50.15 33.94
N GLN A 9 12.19 -50.12 32.66
CA GLN A 9 11.30 -50.02 31.50
C GLN A 9 10.56 -51.34 31.28
N SER A 10 9.24 -51.31 31.06
CA SER A 10 8.44 -52.48 30.68
C SER A 10 8.34 -52.58 29.15
N ALA A 11 9.07 -53.53 28.56
CA ALA A 11 8.88 -53.99 27.20
C ALA A 11 7.89 -55.18 27.18
N PHE A 12 6.83 -55.07 26.39
CA PHE A 12 5.92 -56.19 26.10
C PHE A 12 6.58 -57.13 25.07
N GLN A 13 6.87 -58.36 25.49
CA GLN A 13 7.19 -59.49 24.64
C GLN A 13 5.89 -60.20 24.22
N TYR A 14 5.71 -60.45 22.92
CA TYR A 14 4.89 -61.56 22.46
C TYR A 14 5.76 -62.49 21.61
N SER A 15 5.88 -63.72 22.09
CA SER A 15 6.57 -64.85 21.49
C SER A 15 5.74 -65.44 20.35
N GLY A 16 6.33 -65.53 19.16
CA GLY A 16 5.83 -66.32 18.03
C GLY A 16 6.95 -67.20 17.51
N SER A 17 6.73 -68.51 17.57
CA SER A 17 7.62 -69.61 17.20
C SER A 17 8.10 -69.59 15.75
N PHE A 18 9.41 -69.77 15.54
CA PHE A 18 10.02 -70.14 14.25
C PHE A 18 10.16 -71.67 14.13
N PRO A 19 10.03 -72.23 12.91
CA PRO A 19 10.86 -73.34 12.47
C PRO A 19 11.98 -72.87 11.51
N GLU A 20 13.07 -73.61 11.53
CA GLU A 20 14.38 -73.34 10.95
C GLU A 20 14.47 -73.36 9.41
N SER A 21 15.60 -72.81 8.95
CA SER A 21 16.29 -73.02 7.66
C SER A 21 15.95 -72.09 6.49
N VAL A 22 16.48 -70.85 6.52
CA VAL A 22 16.84 -70.13 5.29
C VAL A 22 18.22 -69.50 5.43
N ASN A 23 19.06 -69.83 4.45
CA ASN A 23 20.47 -69.47 4.26
C ASN A 23 20.75 -67.94 4.46
N PRO A 24 21.74 -67.49 5.28
CA PRO A 24 21.84 -66.09 5.72
C PRO A 24 22.40 -65.08 4.69
N ARG A 25 22.77 -65.49 3.48
CA ARG A 25 23.46 -64.59 2.53
C ARG A 25 22.57 -63.85 1.53
N HIS A 26 21.28 -64.18 1.44
CA HIS A 26 20.34 -63.48 0.55
C HIS A 26 19.25 -62.64 1.25
N SER A 27 19.12 -62.71 2.59
CA SER A 27 18.10 -61.94 3.32
C SER A 27 18.55 -60.52 3.73
N GLY A 28 19.85 -60.30 3.94
CA GLY A 28 20.39 -58.99 4.34
C GLY A 28 20.19 -57.89 3.30
N MET A 29 20.34 -58.21 2.00
CA MET A 29 20.13 -57.26 0.89
C MET A 29 18.66 -56.81 0.78
N ARG A 30 17.69 -57.72 0.97
CA ARG A 30 16.25 -57.39 0.92
C ARG A 30 15.80 -56.53 2.10
N VAL A 31 16.36 -56.72 3.29
CA VAL A 31 16.00 -55.92 4.48
C VAL A 31 16.55 -54.50 4.36
N GLU A 32 17.77 -54.33 3.86
CA GLU A 32 18.33 -53.00 3.59
C GLU A 32 17.60 -52.28 2.45
N GLU A 33 17.21 -52.98 1.38
CA GLU A 33 16.43 -52.39 0.29
C GLU A 33 15.05 -51.97 0.76
N VAL A 34 14.33 -52.80 1.53
CA VAL A 34 13.00 -52.45 2.08
C VAL A 34 13.10 -51.30 3.10
N ALA A 35 14.16 -51.25 3.91
CA ALA A 35 14.40 -50.13 4.83
C ALA A 35 14.75 -48.82 4.09
N LYS A 36 15.56 -48.89 3.02
CA LYS A 36 15.83 -47.76 2.13
C LYS A 36 14.58 -47.31 1.37
N GLN A 37 13.76 -48.25 0.91
CA GLN A 37 12.52 -47.94 0.21
C GLN A 37 11.49 -47.31 1.17
N GLY A 38 11.40 -47.83 2.40
CA GLY A 38 10.59 -47.25 3.48
C GLY A 38 11.05 -45.86 3.92
N SER A 39 12.37 -45.60 4.00
CA SER A 39 12.91 -44.29 4.34
C SER A 39 12.71 -43.27 3.21
N VAL A 40 12.84 -43.68 1.95
CA VAL A 40 12.55 -42.85 0.76
C VAL A 40 11.06 -42.52 0.68
N ILE A 41 10.17 -43.48 0.93
CA ILE A 41 8.71 -43.25 0.95
C ILE A 41 8.34 -42.33 2.11
N TYR A 42 8.93 -42.50 3.29
CA TYR A 42 8.72 -41.63 4.44
C TYR A 42 9.20 -40.20 4.13
N GLU A 43 10.44 -40.01 3.66
CA GLU A 43 10.95 -38.70 3.25
C GLU A 43 10.07 -38.03 2.18
N SER A 44 9.61 -38.79 1.19
CA SER A 44 8.70 -38.31 0.15
C SER A 44 7.39 -37.81 0.73
N ARG A 45 6.74 -38.57 1.62
CA ARG A 45 5.48 -38.16 2.29
C ARG A 45 5.65 -36.91 3.14
N TRP A 46 6.78 -36.77 3.84
CA TRP A 46 7.07 -35.58 4.64
C TRP A 46 7.37 -34.34 3.80
N ARG A 47 8.03 -34.51 2.65
CA ARG A 47 8.21 -33.42 1.67
C ARG A 47 6.89 -32.97 1.08
N SER A 48 6.02 -33.92 0.68
CA SER A 48 4.68 -33.63 0.18
C SER A 48 3.82 -32.90 1.21
N ALA A 49 3.83 -33.34 2.47
CA ALA A 49 3.08 -32.68 3.54
C ALA A 49 3.52 -31.21 3.77
N ARG A 50 4.83 -30.93 3.69
CA ARG A 50 5.35 -29.56 3.80
C ARG A 50 4.93 -28.69 2.63
N LEU A 51 5.01 -29.21 1.41
CA LEU A 51 4.56 -28.50 0.21
C LEU A 51 3.06 -28.20 0.27
N SER A 52 2.25 -29.13 0.78
CA SER A 52 0.82 -28.90 1.00
C SER A 52 0.57 -27.74 1.98
N ILE A 53 1.33 -27.63 3.08
CA ILE A 53 1.19 -26.51 4.02
C ILE A 53 1.51 -25.18 3.33
N PHE A 54 2.58 -25.12 2.53
CA PHE A 54 2.96 -23.89 1.83
C PHE A 54 1.89 -23.49 0.82
N PHE A 55 1.38 -24.45 0.06
CA PHE A 55 0.31 -24.23 -0.91
C PHE A 55 -1.00 -23.79 -0.24
N LEU A 56 -1.37 -24.40 0.89
CA LEU A 56 -2.56 -23.99 1.65
C LEU A 56 -2.44 -22.57 2.20
N ILE A 57 -1.27 -22.17 2.70
CA ILE A 57 -1.05 -20.79 3.17
C ILE A 57 -1.08 -19.80 2.01
N PHE A 58 -0.50 -20.16 0.85
CA PHE A 58 -0.60 -19.35 -0.35
C PHE A 58 -2.07 -19.14 -0.78
N LEU A 59 -2.85 -20.22 -0.86
CA LEU A 59 -4.27 -20.15 -1.21
C LEU A 59 -5.08 -19.36 -0.18
N LEU A 60 -4.80 -19.54 1.11
CA LEU A 60 -5.44 -18.79 2.17
C LEU A 60 -5.14 -17.29 2.05
N ALA A 61 -3.86 -16.93 1.91
CA ALA A 61 -3.46 -15.54 1.74
C ALA A 61 -4.12 -14.94 0.49
N LEU A 62 -3.97 -15.59 -0.67
CA LEU A 62 -4.58 -15.12 -1.92
C LEU A 62 -6.10 -14.98 -1.80
N GLY A 63 -6.78 -15.93 -1.16
CA GLY A 63 -8.22 -15.86 -0.89
C GLY A 63 -8.60 -14.62 -0.07
N VAL A 64 -7.87 -14.33 1.02
CA VAL A 64 -8.11 -13.11 1.83
C VAL A 64 -7.85 -11.85 1.01
N ARG A 65 -6.80 -11.81 0.18
CA ARG A 65 -6.50 -10.64 -0.67
C ARG A 65 -7.58 -10.43 -1.71
N LEU A 66 -8.07 -11.49 -2.35
CA LEU A 66 -9.15 -11.41 -3.34
C LEU A 66 -10.46 -10.92 -2.72
N LEU A 67 -10.79 -11.39 -1.51
CA LEU A 67 -11.96 -10.89 -0.77
C LEU A 67 -11.80 -9.42 -0.40
N SER A 68 -10.62 -9.02 0.07
CA SER A 68 -10.32 -7.61 0.38
C SER A 68 -10.35 -6.72 -0.86
N TRP A 69 -9.79 -7.17 -1.99
CA TRP A 69 -9.87 -6.48 -3.28
C TRP A 69 -11.31 -6.30 -3.70
N HIS A 70 -12.12 -7.36 -3.61
CA HIS A 70 -13.53 -7.30 -3.95
C HIS A 70 -14.29 -6.25 -3.13
N ASP A 71 -14.03 -6.20 -1.83
CA ASP A 71 -14.66 -5.27 -0.88
C ASP A 71 -14.21 -3.82 -1.10
N THR A 72 -12.94 -3.60 -1.43
CA THR A 72 -12.31 -2.28 -1.28
C THR A 72 -11.86 -1.61 -2.59
N ARG A 73 -11.93 -2.29 -3.73
CA ARG A 73 -11.38 -1.81 -5.03
C ARG A 73 -11.80 -0.40 -5.45
N PHE A 74 -13.01 0.04 -5.11
CA PHE A 74 -13.47 1.40 -5.45
C PHE A 74 -13.00 2.48 -4.47
N GLU A 75 -12.73 2.10 -3.22
CA GLU A 75 -12.19 3.02 -2.22
C GLU A 75 -10.67 3.15 -2.35
N VAL A 76 -9.99 2.04 -2.62
CA VAL A 76 -8.55 1.99 -2.82
C VAL A 76 -8.11 2.88 -3.98
N GLY A 77 -8.88 2.95 -5.08
CA GLY A 77 -8.60 3.86 -6.19
C GLY A 77 -8.61 5.35 -5.83
N LYS A 78 -9.14 5.73 -4.66
CA LYS A 78 -9.17 7.12 -4.16
C LYS A 78 -8.01 7.44 -3.21
N VAL A 79 -7.26 6.44 -2.77
CA VAL A 79 -6.16 6.60 -1.80
C VAL A 79 -4.87 6.93 -2.55
N GLN A 80 -4.20 8.01 -2.17
CA GLN A 80 -2.94 8.46 -2.80
C GLN A 80 -3.02 8.54 -4.34
N THR A 81 -4.10 9.13 -4.84
CA THR A 81 -4.38 9.28 -6.28
C THR A 81 -3.28 10.02 -7.01
N GLY A 82 -2.72 11.09 -6.42
CA GLY A 82 -1.62 11.86 -7.02
C GLY A 82 -0.38 11.00 -7.26
N VAL A 83 0.11 10.33 -6.20
CA VAL A 83 1.27 9.43 -6.28
C VAL A 83 1.06 8.29 -7.27
N THR A 84 -0.14 7.69 -7.26
CA THR A 84 -0.50 6.62 -8.21
C THR A 84 -0.51 7.13 -9.66
N ALA A 85 -1.04 8.34 -9.88
CA ALA A 85 -1.07 8.96 -11.20
C ALA A 85 0.34 9.26 -11.71
N ASP A 86 1.26 9.70 -10.85
CA ASP A 86 2.66 9.92 -11.23
C ASP A 86 3.34 8.63 -11.71
N TYR A 87 3.15 7.51 -10.97
CA TYR A 87 3.68 6.21 -11.39
C TYR A 87 3.12 5.77 -12.75
N LYS A 88 1.81 5.94 -12.97
CA LYS A 88 1.14 5.61 -14.24
C LYS A 88 1.62 6.51 -15.38
N ARG A 89 1.83 7.80 -15.12
CA ARG A 89 2.33 8.75 -16.12
C ARG A 89 3.74 8.38 -16.58
N VAL A 90 4.63 8.04 -15.64
CA VAL A 90 5.98 7.54 -15.99
C VAL A 90 5.90 6.22 -16.76
N ALA A 91 4.97 5.33 -16.40
CA ALA A 91 4.75 4.07 -17.12
C ALA A 91 4.27 4.29 -18.57
N GLU A 92 3.40 5.26 -18.80
CA GLU A 92 2.94 5.67 -20.14
C GLU A 92 4.09 6.21 -20.98
N LEU A 93 4.88 7.14 -20.43
CA LEU A 93 6.08 7.69 -21.10
C LEU A 93 7.11 6.60 -21.44
N LEU A 94 7.26 5.59 -20.58
CA LEU A 94 8.10 4.42 -20.84
C LEU A 94 7.55 3.54 -21.99
N ARG A 95 6.23 3.41 -22.13
CA ARG A 95 5.60 2.67 -23.24
C ARG A 95 5.75 3.41 -24.56
N GLU A 96 5.59 4.74 -24.56
CA GLU A 96 5.72 5.58 -25.75
C GLU A 96 7.16 5.62 -26.27
N GLY A 97 8.13 5.83 -25.36
CA GLY A 97 9.52 6.07 -25.74
C GLY A 97 10.48 4.89 -25.54
N GLY A 98 10.04 3.82 -24.89
CA GLY A 98 10.84 2.64 -24.60
C GLY A 98 12.09 2.91 -23.74
N VAL A 99 13.02 1.94 -23.76
CA VAL A 99 14.28 2.00 -23.00
C VAL A 99 15.18 3.15 -23.48
N ALA A 100 15.13 3.52 -24.77
CA ALA A 100 15.92 4.62 -25.31
C ALA A 100 15.50 5.96 -24.68
N SER A 101 14.20 6.19 -24.52
CA SER A 101 13.66 7.36 -23.82
C SER A 101 14.08 7.39 -22.35
N PHE A 102 14.09 6.24 -21.68
CA PHE A 102 14.56 6.15 -20.29
C PHE A 102 16.03 6.56 -20.11
N LEU A 103 16.88 6.32 -21.12
CA LEU A 103 18.30 6.65 -21.10
C LEU A 103 18.65 8.01 -21.72
N SER A 104 17.67 8.75 -22.24
CA SER A 104 17.90 10.02 -22.93
C SER A 104 17.69 11.23 -22.03
N SER A 105 18.63 12.19 -22.08
CA SER A 105 18.49 13.50 -21.42
C SER A 105 17.44 14.41 -22.06
N SER A 106 17.00 14.13 -23.31
CA SER A 106 15.98 14.91 -24.01
C SER A 106 14.56 14.36 -23.85
N SER A 107 14.39 13.26 -23.11
CA SER A 107 13.10 12.62 -22.88
C SER A 107 12.29 13.35 -21.80
N PRO A 108 10.95 13.33 -21.83
CA PRO A 108 10.13 13.70 -20.67
C PRO A 108 10.49 12.93 -19.38
N LEU A 109 11.12 11.76 -19.48
CA LEU A 109 11.63 10.96 -18.35
C LEU A 109 12.92 11.53 -17.73
N SER A 110 13.47 12.62 -18.27
CA SER A 110 14.60 13.37 -17.70
C SER A 110 14.15 14.57 -16.85
N ASP A 111 12.86 14.69 -16.54
CA ASP A 111 12.35 15.68 -15.58
C ASP A 111 12.72 15.26 -14.14
N LEU A 112 13.36 16.16 -13.37
CA LEU A 112 13.73 15.89 -11.97
C LEU A 112 12.53 15.57 -11.07
N ASN A 113 11.32 16.03 -11.40
CA ASN A 113 10.12 15.68 -10.64
C ASN A 113 9.75 14.20 -10.75
N THR A 114 10.20 13.51 -11.80
CA THR A 114 10.02 12.05 -11.91
C THR A 114 10.99 11.27 -11.01
N LEU A 115 12.02 11.92 -10.45
CA LEU A 115 12.98 11.30 -9.54
C LEU A 115 12.54 11.27 -8.08
N GLY A 116 11.36 11.79 -7.72
CA GLY A 116 10.82 11.60 -6.37
C GLY A 116 10.62 10.12 -6.02
N HIS A 117 10.44 9.26 -7.04
CA HIS A 117 10.24 7.84 -6.87
C HIS A 117 11.15 7.02 -7.79
N PRO A 118 11.70 5.88 -7.31
CA PRO A 118 12.44 4.96 -8.15
C PRO A 118 11.58 4.40 -9.30
N PRO A 119 12.16 4.14 -10.48
CA PRO A 119 11.40 3.80 -11.68
C PRO A 119 10.87 2.36 -11.71
N GLY A 120 11.28 1.49 -10.77
CA GLY A 120 10.98 0.06 -10.84
C GLY A 120 9.50 -0.26 -10.82
N TYR A 121 8.69 0.51 -10.07
CA TYR A 121 7.24 0.33 -10.08
C TYR A 121 6.65 0.77 -11.43
N SER A 122 7.00 1.95 -11.93
CA SER A 122 6.56 2.41 -13.26
C SER A 122 6.96 1.48 -14.40
N ILE A 123 8.15 0.86 -14.33
CA ILE A 123 8.59 -0.16 -15.30
C ILE A 123 7.68 -1.39 -15.24
N LEU A 124 7.33 -1.85 -14.04
CA LEU A 124 6.39 -2.96 -13.86
C LEU A 124 4.99 -2.61 -14.41
N LEU A 125 4.50 -1.40 -14.12
CA LEU A 125 3.22 -0.91 -14.64
C LEU A 125 3.23 -0.85 -16.17
N ALA A 126 4.30 -0.33 -16.77
CA ALA A 126 4.46 -0.26 -18.22
C ALA A 126 4.39 -1.65 -18.85
N LEU A 127 5.06 -2.64 -18.25
CA LEU A 127 5.03 -4.03 -18.70
C LEU A 127 3.62 -4.63 -18.60
N ILE A 128 2.95 -4.48 -17.45
CA ILE A 128 1.60 -5.03 -17.25
C ILE A 128 0.60 -4.39 -18.21
N HIS A 129 0.64 -3.07 -18.37
CA HIS A 129 -0.23 -2.35 -19.31
C HIS A 129 0.03 -2.76 -20.76
N SER A 130 1.28 -3.09 -21.12
CA SER A 130 1.59 -3.58 -22.47
C SER A 130 0.99 -4.96 -22.78
N LEU A 131 0.77 -5.79 -21.76
CA LEU A 131 0.26 -7.16 -21.89
C LEU A 131 -1.27 -7.25 -21.72
N PHE A 132 -1.84 -6.43 -20.84
CA PHE A 132 -3.25 -6.55 -20.40
C PHE A 132 -4.08 -5.29 -20.61
N GLY A 133 -3.50 -4.21 -21.14
CA GLY A 133 -4.17 -2.90 -21.30
C GLY A 133 -4.13 -2.02 -20.06
N GLU A 134 -4.70 -0.82 -20.15
CA GLU A 134 -4.63 0.25 -19.13
C GLU A 134 -5.66 0.08 -18.01
N SER A 135 -5.60 -1.08 -17.35
CA SER A 135 -6.45 -1.37 -16.20
C SER A 135 -5.60 -1.59 -14.94
N ASP A 136 -6.07 -1.03 -13.83
CA ASP A 136 -5.46 -1.24 -12.51
C ASP A 136 -5.63 -2.67 -12.00
N THR A 137 -6.63 -3.38 -12.52
CA THR A 137 -7.00 -4.71 -12.04
C THR A 137 -5.83 -5.70 -12.22
N PRO A 138 -5.25 -5.91 -13.43
CA PRO A 138 -4.06 -6.73 -13.61
C PRO A 138 -2.89 -6.41 -12.66
N ILE A 139 -2.64 -5.12 -12.39
CA ILE A 139 -1.58 -4.67 -11.47
C ILE A 139 -1.87 -5.19 -10.06
N GLN A 140 -3.08 -4.94 -9.57
CA GLN A 140 -3.50 -5.40 -8.24
C GLN A 140 -3.40 -6.92 -8.12
N PHE A 141 -3.76 -7.69 -9.15
CA PHE A 141 -3.61 -9.15 -9.14
C PHE A 141 -2.16 -9.61 -9.00
N VAL A 142 -1.22 -8.97 -9.71
CA VAL A 142 0.21 -9.27 -9.57
C VAL A 142 0.69 -8.96 -8.14
N GLN A 143 0.28 -7.82 -7.57
CA GLN A 143 0.63 -7.46 -6.20
C GLN A 143 0.07 -8.45 -5.17
N MET A 144 -1.19 -8.84 -5.31
CA MET A 144 -1.84 -9.81 -4.42
C MET A 144 -1.14 -11.17 -4.45
N ILE A 145 -0.69 -11.62 -5.63
CA ILE A 145 0.09 -12.86 -5.77
C ILE A 145 1.45 -12.72 -5.07
N CYS A 146 2.16 -11.61 -5.28
CA CYS A 146 3.43 -11.35 -4.60
C CYS A 146 3.29 -11.27 -3.07
N ASP A 147 2.21 -10.65 -2.57
CA ASP A 147 1.90 -10.59 -1.14
C ASP A 147 1.54 -11.96 -0.56
N ALA A 148 0.76 -12.77 -1.30
CA ALA A 148 0.48 -14.15 -0.91
C ALA A 148 1.75 -15.01 -0.86
N LEU A 149 2.69 -14.81 -1.80
CA LEU A 149 4.01 -15.43 -1.74
C LEU A 149 4.83 -14.93 -0.55
N ALA A 150 4.74 -13.64 -0.19
CA ALA A 150 5.41 -13.09 0.99
C ALA A 150 4.97 -13.80 2.28
N ALA A 151 3.69 -14.14 2.43
CA ALA A 151 3.20 -14.94 3.56
C ALA A 151 3.85 -16.34 3.62
N VAL A 152 4.08 -16.98 2.47
CA VAL A 152 4.81 -18.26 2.40
C VAL A 152 6.28 -18.06 2.77
N VAL A 153 6.92 -16.98 2.30
CA VAL A 153 8.32 -16.69 2.66
C VAL A 153 8.47 -16.43 4.16
N ILE A 154 7.51 -15.76 4.81
CA ILE A 154 7.48 -15.61 6.28
C ILE A 154 7.49 -16.99 6.96
N LEU A 155 6.64 -17.91 6.51
CA LEU A 155 6.69 -19.29 7.00
C LEU A 155 8.08 -19.89 6.79
N LEU A 156 8.67 -19.77 5.61
CA LEU A 156 9.98 -20.35 5.31
C LEU A 156 11.08 -19.80 6.23
N ILE A 157 11.07 -18.50 6.51
CA ILE A 157 11.99 -17.85 7.46
C ILE A 157 11.81 -18.46 8.85
N VAL A 158 10.57 -18.56 9.33
CA VAL A 158 10.29 -19.08 10.67
C VAL A 158 10.62 -20.58 10.76
N ALA A 159 10.39 -21.36 9.70
CA ALA A 159 10.74 -22.78 9.64
C ALA A 159 12.26 -23.03 9.65
N GLU A 160 13.07 -22.03 9.28
CA GLU A 160 14.52 -22.11 9.45
C GLU A 160 14.93 -21.91 10.92
N LEU A 161 14.12 -21.27 11.76
CA LEU A 161 14.49 -20.94 13.14
C LEU A 161 13.73 -21.76 14.19
N LEU A 162 12.50 -22.16 13.89
CA LEU A 162 11.53 -22.74 14.81
C LEU A 162 10.83 -23.96 14.19
N PRO A 163 10.14 -24.79 15.00
CA PRO A 163 9.36 -25.92 14.50
C PRO A 163 8.31 -25.53 13.46
N LEU A 164 8.00 -26.45 12.55
CA LEU A 164 7.07 -26.21 11.44
C LEU A 164 5.66 -25.76 11.90
N SER A 165 5.20 -26.18 13.08
CA SER A 165 3.92 -25.74 13.64
C SER A 165 3.89 -24.23 13.92
N VAL A 166 4.98 -23.68 14.48
CA VAL A 166 5.13 -22.24 14.72
C VAL A 166 5.27 -21.48 13.41
N ALA A 167 5.98 -22.07 12.44
CA ALA A 167 6.09 -21.51 11.09
C ALA A 167 4.74 -21.46 10.37
N ALA A 168 3.95 -22.53 10.46
CA ALA A 168 2.59 -22.59 9.94
C ALA A 168 1.69 -21.54 10.59
N LEU A 169 1.78 -21.37 11.92
CA LEU A 169 1.06 -20.31 12.63
C LEU A 169 1.47 -18.92 12.13
N ALA A 170 2.77 -18.64 11.99
CA ALA A 170 3.25 -17.36 11.48
C ALA A 170 2.76 -17.05 10.05
N GLY A 171 2.83 -18.05 9.16
CA GLY A 171 2.30 -17.95 7.80
C GLY A 171 0.78 -17.71 7.78
N THR A 172 0.03 -18.42 8.61
CA THR A 172 -1.43 -18.23 8.75
C THR A 172 -1.79 -16.85 9.30
N LEU A 173 -1.09 -16.35 10.34
CA LEU A 173 -1.32 -15.01 10.88
C LEU A 173 -1.03 -13.92 9.84
N SER A 174 0.03 -14.10 9.05
CA SER A 174 0.35 -13.20 7.92
C SER A 174 -0.72 -13.28 6.81
N ALA A 175 -1.18 -14.48 6.48
CA ALA A 175 -2.21 -14.71 5.48
C ALA A 175 -3.56 -14.08 5.88
N LEU A 176 -3.90 -14.10 7.16
CA LEU A 176 -5.14 -13.53 7.70
C LEU A 176 -5.01 -12.04 8.09
N SER A 177 -3.83 -11.44 7.96
CA SER A 177 -3.60 -10.04 8.35
C SER A 177 -4.42 -9.08 7.48
N PRO A 178 -5.37 -8.30 8.07
CA PRO A 178 -6.17 -7.35 7.32
C PRO A 178 -5.31 -6.19 6.79
N GLN A 179 -4.26 -5.80 7.53
CA GLN A 179 -3.34 -4.75 7.12
C GLN A 179 -2.58 -5.14 5.84
N PHE A 180 -2.11 -6.38 5.75
CA PHE A 180 -1.41 -6.85 4.55
C PHE A 180 -2.38 -7.01 3.38
N ALA A 181 -3.59 -7.50 3.63
CA ALA A 181 -4.63 -7.58 2.61
C ALA A 181 -4.95 -6.19 2.02
N TRP A 182 -5.19 -5.19 2.86
CA TRP A 182 -5.43 -3.80 2.44
C TRP A 182 -4.28 -3.23 1.60
N ASN A 183 -3.04 -3.35 2.09
CA ASN A 183 -1.87 -2.79 1.39
C ASN A 183 -1.56 -3.50 0.06
N SER A 184 -1.96 -4.76 -0.10
CA SER A 184 -1.75 -5.50 -1.36
C SER A 184 -2.63 -5.00 -2.52
N VAL A 185 -3.75 -4.34 -2.19
CA VAL A 185 -4.73 -3.82 -3.16
C VAL A 185 -4.40 -2.40 -3.60
N LEU A 186 -3.69 -1.63 -2.77
CA LEU A 186 -3.23 -0.28 -3.11
C LEU A 186 -2.25 -0.35 -4.29
N VAL A 187 -2.47 0.46 -5.32
CA VAL A 187 -1.61 0.53 -6.51
C VAL A 187 -0.37 1.37 -6.18
N LEU A 188 0.45 0.83 -5.29
CA LEU A 188 1.66 1.42 -4.74
C LEU A 188 2.77 0.34 -4.62
N PRO A 189 4.05 0.73 -4.68
CA PRO A 189 5.16 -0.23 -4.61
C PRO A 189 5.34 -0.89 -3.23
N ASP A 190 4.66 -0.42 -2.19
CA ASP A 190 4.90 -0.80 -0.79
C ASP A 190 4.82 -2.31 -0.56
N SER A 191 3.71 -2.96 -0.94
CA SER A 191 3.54 -4.41 -0.76
C SER A 191 4.52 -5.21 -1.62
N LEU A 192 4.77 -4.79 -2.86
CA LEU A 192 5.73 -5.47 -3.75
C LEU A 192 7.17 -5.41 -3.24
N SER A 193 7.56 -4.29 -2.63
CA SER A 193 8.93 -4.08 -2.13
C SER A 193 9.30 -5.04 -0.99
N VAL A 194 8.30 -5.58 -0.28
CA VAL A 194 8.47 -6.47 0.87
C VAL A 194 8.92 -7.88 0.46
N LEU A 195 8.44 -8.42 -0.66
CA LEU A 195 8.78 -9.79 -1.08
C LEU A 195 10.30 -9.98 -1.29
N PRO A 196 11.01 -9.12 -2.05
CA PRO A 196 12.47 -9.19 -2.14
C PRO A 196 13.16 -9.06 -0.77
N ILE A 197 12.67 -8.19 0.12
CA ILE A 197 13.22 -8.03 1.47
C ILE A 197 13.08 -9.32 2.29
N LEU A 198 11.91 -9.97 2.27
CA LEU A 198 11.69 -11.23 2.97
C LEU A 198 12.55 -12.35 2.39
N LEU A 199 12.70 -12.42 1.08
CA LEU A 199 13.62 -13.36 0.45
C LEU A 199 15.08 -13.09 0.89
N ALA A 200 15.50 -11.83 1.00
CA ALA A 200 16.82 -11.48 1.52
C ALA A 200 17.01 -11.98 2.96
N LEU A 201 16.01 -11.78 3.83
CA LEU A 201 16.00 -12.30 5.20
C LEU A 201 16.04 -13.83 5.23
N TYR A 202 15.32 -14.50 4.34
CA TYR A 202 15.36 -15.96 4.20
C TYR A 202 16.78 -16.47 3.85
N PHE A 203 17.44 -15.84 2.87
CA PHE A 203 18.81 -16.20 2.50
C PHE A 203 19.80 -15.90 3.63
N LEU A 204 19.62 -14.80 4.38
CA LEU A 204 20.43 -14.52 5.57
C LEU A 204 20.20 -15.56 6.67
N ALA A 205 18.96 -15.94 6.96
CA ALA A 205 18.63 -17.00 7.92
C ALA A 205 19.28 -18.33 7.54
N ARG A 206 19.26 -18.71 6.25
CA ARG A 206 19.99 -19.87 5.75
C ARG A 206 21.49 -19.73 5.87
N ALA A 207 22.03 -18.53 5.64
CA ALA A 207 23.45 -18.26 5.73
C ALA A 207 24.00 -18.40 7.16
N ILE A 208 23.17 -18.22 8.20
CA ILE A 208 23.55 -18.47 9.60
C ILE A 208 23.91 -19.95 9.80
N LYS A 209 23.13 -20.87 9.22
CA LYS A 209 23.39 -22.32 9.31
C LYS A 209 24.50 -22.76 8.36
N ASN A 210 24.47 -22.24 7.14
CA ASN A 210 25.39 -22.59 6.06
C ASN A 210 25.97 -21.32 5.42
N PRO A 211 27.11 -20.80 5.93
CA PRO A 211 27.66 -19.50 5.54
C PRO A 211 28.34 -19.55 4.16
N ARG A 212 27.53 -19.69 3.12
CA ARG A 212 27.97 -19.60 1.73
C ARG A 212 27.93 -18.15 1.28
N LEU A 213 29.02 -17.68 0.66
CA LEU A 213 29.14 -16.31 0.16
C LEU A 213 27.98 -15.93 -0.78
N GLY A 214 27.54 -16.88 -1.62
CA GLY A 214 26.41 -16.68 -2.53
C GLY A 214 25.11 -16.28 -1.83
N ASN A 215 24.82 -16.79 -0.63
CA ASN A 215 23.59 -16.42 0.10
C ASN A 215 23.62 -14.94 0.51
N PHE A 216 24.78 -14.42 0.91
CA PHE A 216 24.95 -13.01 1.27
C PHE A 216 24.88 -12.08 0.04
N VAL A 217 25.47 -12.49 -1.08
CA VAL A 217 25.37 -11.74 -2.35
C VAL A 217 23.91 -11.69 -2.82
N ILE A 218 23.20 -12.82 -2.80
CA ILE A 218 21.79 -12.89 -3.19
C ILE A 218 20.93 -12.03 -2.27
N ALA A 219 21.16 -12.08 -0.95
CA ALA A 219 20.45 -11.24 0.00
C ALA A 219 20.66 -9.75 -0.29
N GLY A 220 21.92 -9.34 -0.52
CA GLY A 220 22.25 -7.98 -0.94
C GLY A 220 21.54 -7.57 -2.23
N ALA A 221 21.59 -8.41 -3.25
CA ALA A 221 20.96 -8.17 -4.55
C ALA A 221 19.44 -8.00 -4.43
N LEU A 222 18.77 -8.81 -3.62
CA LEU A 222 17.33 -8.69 -3.37
C LEU A 222 16.95 -7.39 -2.65
N ILE A 223 17.78 -6.90 -1.73
CA ILE A 223 17.60 -5.55 -1.14
C ILE A 223 17.77 -4.48 -2.23
N GLY A 224 18.74 -4.66 -3.12
CA GLY A 224 18.94 -3.79 -4.29
C GLY A 224 17.72 -3.76 -5.22
N VAL A 225 17.08 -4.91 -5.48
CA VAL A 225 15.82 -4.98 -6.23
C VAL A 225 14.72 -4.20 -5.52
N SER A 226 14.62 -4.31 -4.19
CA SER A 226 13.67 -3.52 -3.41
C SER A 226 13.95 -2.00 -3.51
N CYS A 227 15.22 -1.58 -3.64
CA CYS A 227 15.58 -0.16 -3.83
C CYS A 227 15.05 0.42 -5.15
N TRP A 228 14.86 -0.40 -6.19
CA TRP A 228 14.21 0.03 -7.43
C TRP A 228 12.72 0.28 -7.27
N LEU A 229 12.08 -0.25 -6.22
CA LEU A 229 10.69 -0.01 -5.89
C LEU A 229 10.56 1.13 -4.88
N ARG A 230 11.35 1.09 -3.80
CA ARG A 230 11.38 2.11 -2.74
C ARG A 230 12.82 2.42 -2.32
N ALA A 231 13.24 3.68 -2.49
CA ALA A 231 14.61 4.11 -2.18
C ALA A 231 15.00 3.87 -0.71
N ASN A 232 14.03 3.97 0.21
CA ASN A 232 14.23 3.75 1.64
C ASN A 232 14.78 2.36 1.99
N ALA A 233 14.61 1.36 1.11
CA ALA A 233 15.17 0.02 1.30
C ALA A 233 16.71 0.03 1.38
N ILE A 234 17.39 1.05 0.87
CA ILE A 234 18.86 1.16 0.94
C ILE A 234 19.37 1.24 2.38
N LEU A 235 18.59 1.83 3.29
CA LEU A 235 18.95 1.89 4.71
C LEU A 235 19.02 0.49 5.32
N LEU A 236 18.16 -0.42 4.86
CA LEU A 236 18.10 -1.80 5.31
C LEU A 236 19.38 -2.57 4.97
N THR A 237 20.08 -2.23 3.88
CA THR A 237 21.38 -2.82 3.53
C THR A 237 22.37 -2.67 4.67
N PHE A 238 22.47 -1.49 5.28
CA PHE A 238 23.42 -1.26 6.37
C PHE A 238 23.06 -2.04 7.65
N PHE A 239 21.77 -2.11 7.98
CA PHE A 239 21.30 -2.89 9.13
C PHE A 239 21.50 -4.40 8.92
N LEU A 240 21.14 -4.92 7.74
CA LEU A 240 21.24 -6.35 7.46
C LEU A 240 22.67 -6.81 7.15
N ALA A 241 23.54 -5.92 6.64
CA ALA A 241 24.96 -6.23 6.48
C ALA A 241 25.66 -6.42 7.83
N ALA A 242 25.13 -5.86 8.93
CA ALA A 242 25.65 -6.09 10.27
C ALA A 242 25.32 -7.50 10.81
N VAL A 243 24.28 -8.18 10.31
CA VAL A 243 23.88 -9.53 10.76
C VAL A 243 25.04 -10.54 10.68
N PRO A 244 25.80 -10.64 9.56
CA PRO A 244 26.99 -11.49 9.52
C PRO A 244 28.03 -11.20 10.60
N LEU A 245 28.11 -9.99 11.14
CA LEU A 245 29.07 -9.64 12.20
C LEU A 245 28.71 -10.31 13.55
N LEU A 246 27.45 -10.71 13.73
CA LEU A 246 26.95 -11.45 14.89
C LEU A 246 27.27 -12.96 14.81
N THR A 247 27.71 -13.45 13.64
CA THR A 247 28.09 -14.85 13.46
C THR A 247 29.54 -15.10 13.93
N LYS A 248 29.80 -16.27 14.51
CA LYS A 248 31.16 -16.66 14.93
C LYS A 248 32.02 -17.00 13.70
N GLY A 249 33.22 -16.40 13.58
CA GLY A 249 34.20 -16.77 12.56
C GLY A 249 35.03 -15.61 12.00
N GLU A 250 36.22 -15.93 11.46
CA GLU A 250 37.22 -14.94 11.00
C GLU A 250 36.80 -14.17 9.73
N ARG A 251 35.82 -14.67 8.97
CA ARG A 251 35.44 -14.14 7.64
C ARG A 251 34.20 -13.22 7.66
N ARG A 252 33.74 -12.77 8.83
CA ARG A 252 32.51 -11.97 9.00
C ARG A 252 32.45 -10.70 8.13
N TRP A 253 33.57 -10.00 7.99
CA TRP A 253 33.68 -8.79 7.16
C TRP A 253 33.48 -9.06 5.67
N ARG A 254 33.90 -10.25 5.18
CA ARG A 254 33.68 -10.66 3.79
C ARG A 254 32.20 -10.88 3.49
N HIS A 255 31.44 -11.41 4.46
CA HIS A 255 30.00 -11.62 4.32
C HIS A 255 29.23 -10.30 4.39
N MET A 256 29.61 -9.40 5.31
CA MET A 256 29.10 -8.03 5.33
C MET A 256 29.32 -7.33 3.98
N LEU A 257 30.56 -7.38 3.47
CA LEU A 257 30.90 -6.78 2.18
C LEU A 257 30.13 -7.45 1.03
N ALA A 258 29.87 -8.75 1.09
CA ALA A 258 29.07 -9.44 0.08
C ALA A 258 27.62 -8.95 0.01
N VAL A 259 26.98 -8.66 1.16
CA VAL A 259 25.64 -8.04 1.19
C VAL A 259 25.71 -6.64 0.57
N VAL A 260 26.67 -5.82 1.00
CA VAL A 260 26.84 -4.45 0.51
C VAL A 260 27.09 -4.43 -1.00
N CYS A 261 28.06 -5.22 -1.49
CA CYS A 261 28.35 -5.34 -2.91
C CYS A 261 27.17 -5.89 -3.71
N GLY A 262 26.43 -6.87 -3.16
CA GLY A 262 25.23 -7.41 -3.80
C GLY A 262 24.17 -6.32 -4.00
N THR A 263 23.91 -5.48 -3.00
CA THR A 263 22.98 -4.35 -3.13
C THR A 263 23.47 -3.35 -4.17
N PHE A 264 24.72 -2.89 -4.04
CA PHE A 264 25.26 -1.88 -4.95
C PHE A 264 25.35 -2.37 -6.38
N LEU A 265 25.59 -3.66 -6.63
CA LEU A 265 25.58 -4.22 -7.99
C LEU A 265 24.23 -4.00 -8.70
N ILE A 266 23.12 -4.10 -7.97
CA ILE A 266 21.78 -3.92 -8.53
C ILE A 266 21.37 -2.45 -8.60
N VAL A 267 21.82 -1.62 -7.66
CA VAL A 267 21.52 -0.18 -7.63
C VAL A 267 22.36 0.61 -8.65
N LEU A 268 23.60 0.18 -8.90
CA LEU A 268 24.58 0.89 -9.71
C LEU A 268 24.09 1.27 -11.12
N PRO A 269 23.37 0.42 -11.88
CA PRO A 269 22.84 0.80 -13.19
C PRO A 269 21.90 2.02 -13.13
N LEU A 270 21.08 2.10 -12.08
CA LEU A 270 20.19 3.24 -11.86
C LEU A 270 20.98 4.49 -11.51
N THR A 271 21.99 4.37 -10.63
CA THR A 271 22.89 5.49 -10.31
C THR A 271 23.63 6.01 -11.55
N ILE A 272 24.13 5.11 -12.39
CA ILE A 272 24.82 5.46 -13.64
C ILE A 272 23.87 6.17 -14.59
N ARG A 273 22.65 5.65 -14.77
CA ARG A 273 21.60 6.31 -15.56
C ARG A 273 21.36 7.72 -15.05
N ASN A 274 21.20 7.89 -13.74
CA ASN A 274 20.93 9.20 -13.17
C ASN A 274 22.12 10.16 -13.38
N ALA A 275 23.35 9.68 -13.24
CA ALA A 275 24.56 10.47 -13.49
C ALA A 275 24.68 10.94 -14.95
N ILE A 276 24.32 10.08 -15.91
CA ILE A 276 24.38 10.40 -17.34
C ILE A 276 23.23 11.32 -17.75
N VAL A 277 21.99 10.98 -17.36
CA VAL A 277 20.78 11.67 -17.81
C VAL A 277 20.65 13.06 -17.20
N PHE A 278 20.87 13.19 -15.89
CA PHE A 278 20.70 14.46 -15.16
C PHE A 278 22.01 15.22 -14.94
N HIS A 279 23.15 14.68 -15.39
CA HIS A 279 24.47 15.26 -15.17
C HIS A 279 24.74 15.58 -13.68
N ARG A 280 24.22 14.75 -12.79
CA ARG A 280 24.30 14.88 -11.32
C ARG A 280 24.35 13.51 -10.67
N PHE A 281 25.11 13.38 -9.58
CA PHE A 281 25.17 12.14 -8.83
C PHE A 281 23.94 11.97 -7.93
N ILE A 282 23.01 11.10 -8.35
CA ILE A 282 21.77 10.78 -7.64
C ILE A 282 21.70 9.25 -7.49
N PRO A 283 22.01 8.68 -6.31
CA PRO A 283 22.16 7.23 -6.13
C PRO A 283 20.91 6.39 -6.46
N VAL A 284 19.71 6.89 -6.14
CA VAL A 284 18.48 6.14 -6.38
C VAL A 284 17.37 7.10 -6.82
N SER A 285 17.00 8.01 -5.91
CA SER A 285 15.93 8.99 -6.09
C SER A 285 16.25 10.25 -5.27
N LEU A 286 15.45 11.31 -5.45
CA LEU A 286 15.41 12.47 -4.57
C LEU A 286 14.23 12.33 -3.57
N GLY A 287 14.12 13.27 -2.62
CA GLY A 287 12.98 13.37 -1.70
C GLY A 287 13.29 13.00 -0.24
N ALA A 288 14.49 12.50 0.06
CA ALA A 288 14.91 12.22 1.43
C ALA A 288 14.93 13.49 2.31
N GLY A 289 15.35 14.63 1.75
CA GLY A 289 15.35 15.93 2.40
C GLY A 289 13.93 16.44 2.67
N GLN A 290 13.02 16.28 1.70
CA GLN A 290 11.60 16.57 1.85
C GLN A 290 11.01 15.76 3.02
N THR A 291 11.09 14.43 2.95
CA THR A 291 10.54 13.53 3.98
C THR A 291 11.15 13.76 5.36
N LEU A 292 12.43 14.15 5.43
CA LEU A 292 13.09 14.50 6.69
C LEU A 292 12.49 15.76 7.32
N LEU A 293 12.27 16.82 6.53
CA LEU A 293 11.68 18.07 7.01
C LEU A 293 10.23 17.88 7.46
N GLU A 294 9.40 17.24 6.63
CA GLU A 294 8.01 16.92 6.99
C GLU A 294 7.94 16.08 8.27
N GLY A 295 8.78 15.04 8.37
CA GLY A 295 8.84 14.20 9.56
C GLY A 295 9.33 14.93 10.82
N ILE A 296 10.09 16.02 10.70
CA ILE A 296 10.42 16.92 11.82
C ILE A 296 9.22 17.80 12.15
N ALA A 297 8.57 18.40 11.16
CA ALA A 297 7.44 19.30 11.31
C ALA A 297 6.22 18.62 11.97
N ASP A 298 5.94 17.36 11.61
CA ASP A 298 4.85 16.56 12.18
C ASP A 298 4.92 16.42 13.72
N TYR A 299 6.12 16.47 14.28
CA TYR A 299 6.37 16.35 15.72
C TYR A 299 6.69 17.69 16.39
N ASP A 300 6.73 18.78 15.63
CA ASP A 300 6.90 20.15 16.13
C ASP A 300 5.57 20.89 16.13
N THR A 301 4.65 20.45 16.97
CA THR A 301 3.28 20.98 17.08
C THR A 301 3.20 22.47 17.45
N GLN A 302 4.30 23.05 17.93
CA GLN A 302 4.42 24.47 18.27
C GLN A 302 5.08 25.29 17.15
N HIS A 303 5.42 24.67 16.02
CA HIS A 303 6.09 25.30 14.87
C HIS A 303 7.36 26.10 15.24
N ARG A 304 8.14 25.58 16.20
CA ARG A 304 9.37 26.22 16.71
C ARG A 304 10.49 26.26 15.67
N PHE A 305 10.52 25.31 14.75
CA PHE A 305 11.56 25.22 13.72
C PHE A 305 11.19 25.93 12.42
N ASP A 306 9.98 26.49 12.35
CA ASP A 306 9.43 27.13 11.15
C ASP A 306 9.52 26.20 9.93
N ILE A 307 9.28 24.89 10.10
CA ILE A 307 9.30 23.93 9.00
C ILE A 307 7.84 23.58 8.66
N PRO A 308 7.40 23.79 7.41
CA PRO A 308 6.09 23.34 6.94
C PRO A 308 6.00 21.81 6.91
N ASN A 309 4.81 21.27 7.17
CA ASN A 309 4.53 19.84 7.13
C ASN A 309 3.80 19.38 5.85
N THR A 310 3.75 20.23 4.83
CA THR A 310 3.16 19.91 3.51
C THR A 310 4.14 20.22 2.39
N ASP A 311 4.08 19.44 1.31
CA ASP A 311 4.86 19.64 0.08
C ASP A 311 4.73 21.08 -0.43
N VAL A 312 3.51 21.61 -0.50
CA VAL A 312 3.23 22.98 -0.96
C VAL A 312 3.82 24.01 0.00
N GLY A 313 3.74 23.77 1.31
CA GLY A 313 4.37 24.60 2.32
C GLY A 313 5.88 24.68 2.14
N ILE A 314 6.54 23.53 1.91
CA ILE A 314 7.98 23.47 1.64
C ILE A 314 8.31 24.24 0.35
N MET A 315 7.58 24.01 -0.74
CA MET A 315 7.80 24.72 -2.00
C MET A 315 7.66 26.24 -1.84
N LYS A 316 6.64 26.69 -1.09
CA LYS A 316 6.42 28.12 -0.81
C LYS A 316 7.57 28.72 -0.02
N GLN A 317 7.98 28.04 1.05
CA GLN A 317 9.07 28.52 1.90
C GLN A 317 10.39 28.60 1.13
N GLU A 318 10.67 27.63 0.27
CA GLU A 318 11.84 27.67 -0.59
C GLU A 318 11.78 28.83 -1.59
N ALA A 319 10.62 29.05 -2.22
CA ALA A 319 10.44 30.16 -3.16
C ALA A 319 10.71 31.52 -2.49
N GLU A 320 10.27 31.70 -1.24
CA GLU A 320 10.51 32.90 -0.45
C GLU A 320 11.99 33.01 -0.01
N ALA A 321 12.55 31.93 0.55
CA ALA A 321 13.91 31.91 1.09
C ALA A 321 14.98 32.14 0.02
N PHE A 322 14.78 31.59 -1.19
CA PHE A 322 15.69 31.77 -2.32
C PHE A 322 15.33 32.96 -3.20
N GLN A 323 14.23 33.66 -2.92
CA GLN A 323 13.68 34.71 -3.79
C GLN A 323 13.47 34.22 -5.23
N ARG A 324 12.97 32.97 -5.36
CA ARG A 324 12.78 32.24 -6.61
C ARG A 324 11.32 31.79 -6.73
N PRO A 325 10.42 32.62 -7.29
CA PRO A 325 9.01 32.27 -7.44
C PRO A 325 8.77 30.98 -8.25
N ASP A 326 9.70 30.62 -9.13
CA ASP A 326 9.70 29.40 -9.95
C ASP A 326 9.91 28.11 -9.13
N TYR A 327 10.33 28.20 -7.86
CA TYR A 327 10.40 27.04 -6.96
C TYR A 327 9.01 26.62 -6.45
N TYR A 328 8.01 27.49 -6.58
CA TYR A 328 6.64 27.20 -6.17
C TYR A 328 5.92 26.35 -7.22
N GLY A 329 5.25 25.27 -6.80
CA GLY A 329 4.50 24.37 -7.68
C GLY A 329 5.29 23.15 -8.18
N THR A 330 6.57 23.03 -7.83
CA THR A 330 7.38 21.85 -8.13
C THR A 330 8.38 21.57 -7.01
N LEU A 331 8.51 20.30 -6.64
CA LEU A 331 9.38 19.85 -5.55
C LEU A 331 10.85 19.78 -5.94
N PHE A 332 11.16 19.51 -7.21
CA PHE A 332 12.54 19.26 -7.62
C PHE A 332 13.00 20.15 -8.78
N ASN A 333 12.12 20.73 -9.60
CA ASN A 333 12.54 21.68 -10.62
C ASN A 333 12.43 23.13 -10.15
N PRO A 334 13.33 23.99 -10.63
CA PRO A 334 14.70 23.69 -11.05
C PRO A 334 15.59 23.36 -9.84
N ASP A 335 16.87 23.05 -10.08
CA ASP A 335 17.91 22.96 -9.04
C ASP A 335 17.65 21.86 -7.96
N GLY A 336 17.04 20.74 -8.35
CA GLY A 336 16.55 19.73 -7.41
C GLY A 336 17.60 19.10 -6.50
N VAL A 337 18.84 18.96 -6.95
CA VAL A 337 19.93 18.42 -6.13
C VAL A 337 20.37 19.44 -5.07
N GLU A 338 20.44 20.70 -5.46
CA GLU A 338 20.80 21.81 -4.59
C GLU A 338 19.70 22.06 -3.55
N ARG A 339 18.42 22.05 -3.97
CA ARG A 339 17.26 22.12 -3.07
C ARG A 339 17.23 20.95 -2.09
N GLU A 340 17.46 19.73 -2.56
CA GLU A 340 17.52 18.54 -1.70
C GLU A 340 18.63 18.64 -0.65
N ARG A 341 19.83 19.10 -1.05
CA ARG A 341 20.94 19.34 -0.12
C ARG A 341 20.60 20.39 0.92
N TRP A 342 19.92 21.47 0.52
CA TRP A 342 19.47 22.50 1.44
C TRP A 342 18.47 21.96 2.46
N ARG A 343 17.48 21.17 2.02
CA ARG A 343 16.50 20.50 2.91
C ARG A 343 17.19 19.59 3.92
N LEU A 344 18.11 18.73 3.45
CA LEU A 344 18.89 17.85 4.31
C LEU A 344 19.73 18.62 5.31
N ALA A 345 20.46 19.66 4.87
CA ALA A 345 21.27 20.49 5.75
C ALA A 345 20.43 21.14 6.85
N ARG A 346 19.24 21.65 6.50
CA ARG A 346 18.30 22.23 7.46
C ARG A 346 17.77 21.20 8.46
N GLY A 347 17.34 20.03 7.99
CA GLY A 347 16.88 18.95 8.86
C GLY A 347 17.98 18.49 9.83
N PHE A 348 19.21 18.31 9.35
CA PHE A 348 20.35 17.97 10.20
C PHE A 348 20.74 19.09 11.17
N ALA A 349 20.57 20.35 10.81
CA ALA A 349 20.79 21.47 11.73
C ALA A 349 19.81 21.44 12.91
N VAL A 350 18.54 21.10 12.67
CA VAL A 350 17.55 20.88 13.75
C VAL A 350 17.97 19.70 14.63
N ILE A 351 18.34 18.57 14.04
CA ILE A 351 18.77 17.37 14.79
C ILE A 351 20.00 17.67 15.65
N ARG A 352 20.99 18.39 15.10
CA ARG A 352 22.22 18.76 15.80
C ARG A 352 21.98 19.73 16.95
N SER A 353 21.05 20.68 16.79
CA SER A 353 20.70 21.65 17.83
C SER A 353 19.77 21.08 18.90
N HIS A 354 18.96 20.06 18.56
CA HIS A 354 17.96 19.47 19.45
C HIS A 354 18.05 17.93 19.53
N PRO A 355 19.22 17.36 19.89
CA PRO A 355 19.46 15.91 19.78
C PRO A 355 18.57 15.08 20.71
N PHE A 356 18.30 15.54 21.93
CA PHE A 356 17.44 14.82 22.88
C PHE A 356 15.96 14.88 22.49
N TRP A 357 15.50 16.00 21.94
CA TRP A 357 14.14 16.10 21.40
C TRP A 357 13.97 15.14 20.23
N PHE A 358 14.90 15.15 19.27
CA PHE A 358 14.83 14.26 18.11
C PHE A 358 14.94 12.78 18.51
N ALA A 359 15.80 12.44 19.48
CA ALA A 359 15.86 11.10 20.05
C ALA A 359 14.53 10.69 20.70
N GLY A 360 13.86 11.61 21.39
CA GLY A 360 12.50 11.42 21.92
C GLY A 360 11.48 11.15 20.82
N VAL A 361 11.53 11.92 19.72
CA VAL A 361 10.68 11.69 18.53
C VAL A 361 10.95 10.31 17.92
N MET A 362 12.21 9.90 17.76
CA MET A 362 12.57 8.57 17.25
C MET A 362 12.08 7.45 18.18
N ALA A 363 12.18 7.62 19.50
CA ALA A 363 11.66 6.66 20.47
C ALA A 363 10.13 6.57 20.41
N GLN A 364 9.43 7.71 20.28
CA GLN A 364 7.99 7.75 20.09
C GLN A 364 7.59 7.03 18.80
N ARG A 365 8.29 7.30 17.68
CA ARG A 365 8.06 6.62 16.40
C ARG A 365 8.28 5.11 16.50
N ALA A 366 9.36 4.68 17.13
CA ALA A 366 9.63 3.27 17.38
C ALA A 366 8.52 2.60 18.24
N SER A 367 8.03 3.30 19.26
CA SER A 367 6.90 2.82 20.07
C SER A 367 5.60 2.74 19.26
N THR A 368 5.33 3.73 18.39
CA THR A 368 4.14 3.71 17.53
C THR A 368 4.20 2.61 16.48
N MET A 369 5.39 2.21 15.99
CA MET A 369 5.54 1.10 15.05
C MET A 369 5.10 -0.27 15.64
N LEU A 370 5.04 -0.39 16.97
CA LEU A 370 4.48 -1.58 17.63
C LEU A 370 2.95 -1.58 17.66
N ARG A 371 2.32 -0.46 17.31
CA ARG A 371 0.87 -0.35 17.14
C ARG A 371 0.57 -0.60 15.67
N LEU A 372 -0.22 -1.62 15.39
CA LEU A 372 -0.80 -1.77 14.06
C LEU A 372 -1.78 -0.61 13.83
N GLU A 373 -1.68 0.03 12.67
CA GLU A 373 -2.73 0.93 12.23
C GLU A 373 -4.06 0.18 12.18
N ARG A 374 -5.14 0.89 12.50
CA ARG A 374 -6.48 0.31 12.41
C ARG A 374 -6.84 0.18 10.94
N SER A 375 -6.70 -1.02 10.40
CA SER A 375 -7.40 -1.40 9.17
C SER A 375 -8.90 -1.31 9.43
N ARG A 376 -9.66 -0.76 8.49
CA ARG A 376 -11.11 -0.87 8.52
C ARG A 376 -11.45 -2.37 8.58
N LEU A 377 -12.29 -2.76 9.53
CA LEU A 377 -12.90 -4.09 9.54
C LEU A 377 -13.73 -4.21 8.25
N ILE A 378 -13.80 -5.41 7.66
CA ILE A 378 -14.57 -5.74 6.45
C ILE A 378 -15.89 -4.97 6.47
N SER A 379 -16.22 -4.30 5.36
CA SER A 379 -17.44 -3.51 5.25
C SER A 379 -18.66 -4.38 5.58
N ASP A 380 -19.59 -3.88 6.40
CA ASP A 380 -20.91 -4.47 6.60
C ASP A 380 -21.82 -4.26 5.36
N GLU A 381 -21.41 -3.38 4.46
CA GLU A 381 -22.11 -3.08 3.22
C GLU A 381 -21.60 -3.93 2.06
N VAL A 382 -22.51 -4.32 1.16
CA VAL A 382 -22.15 -5.12 -0.03
C VAL A 382 -21.33 -4.24 -0.97
N PRO A 383 -20.18 -4.72 -1.45
CA PRO A 383 -19.41 -3.98 -2.44
C PRO A 383 -20.16 -3.91 -3.77
N VAL A 384 -20.06 -2.77 -4.44
CA VAL A 384 -20.60 -2.62 -5.79
C VAL A 384 -19.82 -3.53 -6.76
N THR A 385 -20.55 -4.16 -7.68
CA THR A 385 -19.98 -5.23 -8.51
C THR A 385 -19.81 -4.79 -9.96
N HIS A 386 -20.65 -3.87 -10.42
CA HIS A 386 -20.62 -3.33 -11.77
C HIS A 386 -19.53 -2.27 -11.96
N SER A 387 -18.98 -2.18 -13.18
CA SER A 387 -18.03 -1.14 -13.56
C SER A 387 -18.68 0.25 -13.51
N LEU A 388 -17.89 1.23 -13.09
CA LEU A 388 -18.24 2.66 -13.09
C LEU A 388 -17.70 3.39 -14.33
N GLU A 389 -17.06 2.66 -15.26
CA GLU A 389 -16.56 3.23 -16.51
C GLU A 389 -17.71 3.63 -17.43
N ALA A 390 -17.48 4.71 -18.18
CA ALA A 390 -18.42 5.23 -19.18
C ALA A 390 -19.85 5.48 -18.64
N LEU A 391 -19.98 5.99 -17.41
CA LEU A 391 -21.28 6.37 -16.84
C LEU A 391 -22.02 7.41 -17.70
N ASP A 392 -21.30 8.28 -18.40
CA ASP A 392 -21.89 9.26 -19.31
C ASP A 392 -22.60 8.62 -20.52
N ASN A 393 -22.25 7.39 -20.87
CA ASN A 393 -22.93 6.64 -21.93
C ASN A 393 -24.22 5.96 -21.44
N ARG A 394 -24.49 5.97 -20.13
CA ARG A 394 -25.71 5.42 -19.54
C ARG A 394 -26.74 6.53 -19.37
N GLN A 395 -28.03 6.17 -19.45
CA GLN A 395 -29.09 7.11 -19.09
C GLN A 395 -29.30 7.11 -17.57
N PRO A 396 -29.31 8.28 -16.91
CA PRO A 396 -29.63 8.37 -15.50
C PRO A 396 -31.11 8.04 -15.27
N ILE A 397 -31.40 7.30 -14.19
CA ILE A 397 -32.78 7.00 -13.78
C ILE A 397 -33.41 8.17 -13.01
N TRP A 398 -32.56 9.08 -12.52
CA TRP A 398 -32.96 10.28 -11.81
C TRP A 398 -31.89 11.35 -11.99
N MET A 399 -32.32 12.59 -12.15
CA MET A 399 -31.45 13.74 -12.36
C MET A 399 -32.15 14.97 -11.79
N ASN A 400 -31.41 15.77 -11.02
CA ASN A 400 -31.85 17.09 -10.60
C ASN A 400 -30.82 18.13 -11.04
N THR A 401 -31.32 19.18 -11.69
CA THR A 401 -30.58 20.41 -11.98
C THR A 401 -30.30 21.19 -10.69
N ALA A 402 -29.37 22.14 -10.75
CA ALA A 402 -29.10 23.02 -9.62
C ALA A 402 -30.36 23.79 -9.14
N ALA A 403 -31.23 24.19 -10.06
CA ALA A 403 -32.49 24.88 -9.75
C ALA A 403 -33.49 23.95 -9.03
N GLU A 404 -33.63 22.70 -9.49
CA GLU A 404 -34.50 21.71 -8.83
C GLU A 404 -33.96 21.29 -7.46
N LEU A 405 -32.64 21.15 -7.33
CA LEU A 405 -31.98 20.95 -6.05
C LEU A 405 -32.26 22.12 -5.11
N LEU A 406 -32.19 23.37 -5.60
CA LEU A 406 -32.52 24.53 -4.78
C LEU A 406 -34.00 24.49 -4.36
N ALA A 407 -34.93 24.28 -5.30
CA ALA A 407 -36.36 24.35 -5.06
C ALA A 407 -36.87 23.31 -4.04
N HIS A 408 -36.27 22.12 -4.05
CA HIS A 408 -36.74 20.98 -3.24
C HIS A 408 -35.76 20.56 -2.13
N ARG A 409 -34.81 21.44 -1.77
CA ARG A 409 -33.83 21.17 -0.71
C ARG A 409 -34.45 21.17 0.68
N THR A 410 -33.75 20.49 1.59
CA THR A 410 -33.86 20.75 3.02
C THR A 410 -32.51 21.27 3.54
N LEU A 411 -32.51 22.47 4.13
CA LEU A 411 -31.36 22.98 4.88
C LEU A 411 -31.45 22.49 6.32
N MET A 412 -30.37 21.89 6.80
CA MET A 412 -30.32 21.27 8.13
C MET A 412 -29.75 22.21 9.21
N SER A 413 -28.98 23.21 8.80
CA SER A 413 -28.49 24.28 9.68
C SER A 413 -29.19 25.60 9.36
N PRO A 414 -29.63 26.37 10.38
CA PRO A 414 -30.22 27.70 10.19
C PRO A 414 -29.24 28.72 9.57
N GLN A 415 -27.94 28.49 9.74
CA GLN A 415 -26.88 29.39 9.25
C GLN A 415 -26.37 28.96 7.87
N ALA A 416 -26.68 27.74 7.43
CA ALA A 416 -26.34 27.29 6.09
C ALA A 416 -27.06 28.13 5.03
N LYS A 417 -26.33 28.57 4.01
CA LYS A 417 -26.90 29.34 2.91
C LYS A 417 -26.84 28.52 1.63
N SER A 418 -27.82 28.74 0.77
CA SER A 418 -27.82 28.12 -0.55
C SER A 418 -28.43 29.07 -1.59
N SER A 419 -27.77 29.16 -2.73
CA SER A 419 -28.13 30.07 -3.83
C SER A 419 -27.68 29.49 -5.17
N LEU A 420 -28.26 29.96 -6.26
CA LEU A 420 -27.78 29.61 -7.60
C LEU A 420 -26.61 30.51 -7.97
N ALA A 421 -25.53 29.92 -8.49
CA ALA A 421 -24.40 30.62 -9.07
C ALA A 421 -24.35 30.39 -10.60
N LEU A 422 -23.76 31.36 -11.32
CA LEU A 422 -23.49 31.34 -12.78
C LEU A 422 -24.66 30.81 -13.62
N GLU A 423 -25.51 31.70 -14.13
CA GLU A 423 -26.61 31.39 -15.07
C GLU A 423 -27.58 30.27 -14.61
N GLY A 424 -27.60 29.93 -13.30
CA GLY A 424 -28.46 28.87 -12.76
C GLY A 424 -27.94 27.45 -12.93
N GLN A 425 -26.70 27.27 -13.39
CA GLN A 425 -26.13 25.94 -13.68
C GLN A 425 -25.57 25.23 -12.44
N THR A 426 -25.26 25.97 -11.37
CA THR A 426 -24.66 25.41 -10.15
C THR A 426 -25.37 25.91 -8.89
N LEU A 427 -25.50 25.03 -7.90
CA LEU A 427 -26.01 25.33 -6.57
C LEU A 427 -24.84 25.61 -5.64
N THR A 428 -24.71 26.84 -5.16
CA THR A 428 -23.78 27.18 -4.09
C THR A 428 -24.40 26.82 -2.75
N VAL A 429 -23.68 26.06 -1.92
CA VAL A 429 -23.99 25.73 -0.54
C VAL A 429 -22.85 26.26 0.34
N THR A 430 -23.16 27.14 1.26
CA THR A 430 -22.22 27.66 2.26
C THR A 430 -22.54 27.02 3.60
N GLY A 431 -21.57 26.31 4.17
CA GLY A 431 -21.68 25.68 5.48
C GLY A 431 -21.67 26.70 6.62
N ASP A 432 -22.20 26.30 7.77
CA ASP A 432 -22.09 27.02 9.04
C ASP A 432 -20.73 26.82 9.73
N ASP A 433 -20.57 27.34 10.94
CA ASP A 433 -19.34 27.21 11.73
C ASP A 433 -19.19 25.85 12.45
N SER A 434 -20.12 24.91 12.24
CA SER A 434 -20.05 23.59 12.88
C SER A 434 -18.94 22.73 12.26
N LYS A 435 -18.24 21.94 13.08
CA LYS A 435 -17.19 21.06 12.56
C LYS A 435 -17.71 19.94 11.66
N TYR A 436 -18.88 19.36 12.00
CA TYR A 436 -19.41 18.16 11.34
C TYR A 436 -20.91 18.21 11.05
N GLY A 437 -21.53 19.40 11.13
CA GLY A 437 -22.97 19.55 10.95
C GLY A 437 -23.39 19.29 9.50
N ARG A 438 -24.58 18.68 9.36
CA ARG A 438 -25.25 18.54 8.06
C ARG A 438 -25.72 19.93 7.62
N GLN A 439 -25.47 20.28 6.37
CA GLN A 439 -25.77 21.60 5.81
C GLN A 439 -26.94 21.52 4.83
N PHE A 440 -26.87 20.56 3.91
CA PHE A 440 -27.79 20.44 2.79
C PHE A 440 -28.22 18.98 2.57
N VAL A 441 -29.51 18.79 2.26
CA VAL A 441 -30.09 17.50 1.90
C VAL A 441 -30.84 17.65 0.58
N SER A 442 -30.54 16.77 -0.37
CA SER A 442 -31.22 16.72 -1.68
C SER A 442 -32.62 16.14 -1.57
N PRO A 443 -33.45 16.30 -2.61
CA PRO A 443 -34.67 15.51 -2.77
C PRO A 443 -34.36 14.01 -2.74
N ALA A 444 -35.34 13.24 -2.27
CA ALA A 444 -35.26 11.79 -2.23
C ALA A 444 -35.54 11.17 -3.60
N VAL A 445 -34.97 9.99 -3.85
CA VAL A 445 -35.26 9.14 -5.00
C VAL A 445 -35.41 7.70 -4.53
N ASP A 446 -36.45 7.02 -5.00
CA ASP A 446 -36.71 5.64 -4.63
C ASP A 446 -35.66 4.70 -5.25
N ILE A 447 -35.07 3.87 -4.39
CA ILE A 447 -34.13 2.82 -4.78
C ILE A 447 -34.75 1.45 -4.52
N LYS A 448 -34.42 0.49 -5.38
CA LYS A 448 -34.81 -0.92 -5.22
C LYS A 448 -33.71 -1.72 -4.53
N LYS A 449 -34.10 -2.57 -3.58
CA LYS A 449 -33.25 -3.51 -2.87
C LYS A 449 -32.39 -4.35 -3.82
N ASP A 450 -31.20 -4.73 -3.35
CA ASP A 450 -30.27 -5.66 -4.00
C ASP A 450 -29.92 -5.24 -5.43
N THR A 451 -29.74 -3.93 -5.61
CA THR A 451 -29.38 -3.30 -6.88
C THR A 451 -28.19 -2.36 -6.67
N ASP A 452 -27.24 -2.41 -7.59
CA ASP A 452 -26.08 -1.53 -7.64
C ASP A 452 -26.50 -0.17 -8.24
N TYR A 453 -26.19 0.91 -7.54
CA TYR A 453 -26.41 2.29 -7.96
C TYR A 453 -25.13 3.10 -7.85
N VAL A 454 -25.08 4.24 -8.55
CA VAL A 454 -24.05 5.27 -8.34
C VAL A 454 -24.64 6.66 -8.51
N PHE A 455 -24.40 7.51 -7.51
CA PHE A 455 -24.61 8.95 -7.66
C PHE A 455 -23.37 9.57 -8.29
N ALA A 456 -23.57 10.44 -9.28
CA ALA A 456 -22.54 11.32 -9.83
C ALA A 456 -22.86 12.76 -9.42
N VAL A 457 -21.97 13.35 -8.62
CA VAL A 457 -22.15 14.70 -8.05
C VAL A 457 -20.99 15.59 -8.52
N PRO A 458 -21.18 16.40 -9.57
CA PRO A 458 -20.21 17.43 -9.95
C PRO A 458 -20.11 18.45 -8.84
N ILE A 459 -18.92 18.67 -8.29
CA ILE A 459 -18.70 19.60 -7.19
C ILE A 459 -17.37 20.34 -7.35
N ARG A 460 -17.39 21.64 -7.08
CA ARG A 460 -16.22 22.47 -6.82
C ARG A 460 -16.30 22.96 -5.37
N ILE A 461 -15.19 22.95 -4.62
CA ILE A 461 -15.21 23.30 -3.20
C ILE A 461 -14.09 24.26 -2.80
N ALA A 462 -14.41 25.20 -1.91
CA ALA A 462 -13.49 25.99 -1.10
C ALA A 462 -13.68 25.62 0.39
N GLY A 463 -12.69 24.97 1.02
CA GLY A 463 -12.79 24.32 2.33
C GLY A 463 -12.96 22.80 2.22
N ARG A 464 -13.53 22.18 3.24
CA ARG A 464 -13.66 20.72 3.38
C ARG A 464 -15.07 20.30 3.80
N MET A 465 -15.71 19.44 3.00
CA MET A 465 -17.04 18.90 3.26
C MET A 465 -17.08 17.39 2.97
N ARG A 466 -18.06 16.72 3.56
CA ARG A 466 -18.41 15.33 3.27
C ARG A 466 -19.71 15.27 2.48
N ILE A 467 -19.73 14.50 1.40
CA ILE A 467 -20.94 14.13 0.66
C ILE A 467 -21.26 12.67 0.98
N SER A 468 -22.49 12.42 1.43
CA SER A 468 -22.96 11.08 1.80
C SER A 468 -24.23 10.71 1.05
N VAL A 469 -24.33 9.45 0.63
CA VAL A 469 -25.59 8.83 0.20
C VAL A 469 -26.26 8.25 1.44
N MET A 470 -27.48 8.67 1.73
CA MET A 470 -28.22 8.23 2.91
C MET A 470 -29.58 7.62 2.55
N GLY A 471 -29.88 6.47 3.15
CA GLY A 471 -31.20 5.83 3.08
C GLY A 471 -32.22 6.42 4.06
N ALA A 472 -33.34 5.74 4.25
CA ALA A 472 -34.25 6.06 5.35
C ALA A 472 -33.61 5.65 6.69
N GLY A 473 -33.96 6.35 7.77
CA GLY A 473 -33.41 6.07 9.11
C GLY A 473 -31.94 6.44 9.33
N GLU A 474 -31.40 7.36 8.52
CA GLU A 474 -30.02 7.88 8.60
C GLU A 474 -28.88 6.89 8.31
N LYS A 475 -29.18 5.73 7.71
CA LYS A 475 -28.13 4.82 7.24
C LYS A 475 -27.30 5.49 6.13
N VAL A 476 -25.98 5.51 6.28
CA VAL A 476 -25.03 5.99 5.27
C VAL A 476 -24.60 4.82 4.40
N TYR A 477 -24.89 4.91 3.10
CA TYR A 477 -24.57 3.89 2.09
C TYR A 477 -23.19 4.05 1.45
N ASN A 478 -22.72 5.29 1.34
CA ASN A 478 -21.36 5.64 0.91
C ASN A 478 -21.13 7.11 1.29
N SER A 479 -19.87 7.51 1.51
CA SER A 479 -19.51 8.91 1.66
C SER A 479 -18.13 9.20 1.08
N ALA A 480 -17.94 10.40 0.56
CA ALA A 480 -16.64 10.91 0.13
C ALA A 480 -16.38 12.26 0.79
N ILE A 481 -15.12 12.50 1.17
CA ILE A 481 -14.63 13.81 1.59
C ILE A 481 -14.17 14.55 0.32
N VAL A 482 -14.62 15.79 0.19
CA VAL A 482 -14.19 16.71 -0.86
C VAL A 482 -13.52 17.87 -0.17
N GLU A 483 -12.31 18.20 -0.61
CA GLU A 483 -11.51 19.26 -0.03
C GLU A 483 -10.85 20.10 -1.11
N THR A 484 -10.44 21.31 -0.74
CA THR A 484 -9.69 22.19 -1.62
C THR A 484 -8.40 21.57 -2.07
N VAL A 485 -8.11 21.72 -3.36
CA VAL A 485 -6.78 21.46 -3.89
C VAL A 485 -5.86 22.55 -3.37
N GLU A 486 -4.84 22.15 -2.60
CA GLU A 486 -3.84 23.05 -2.04
C GLU A 486 -3.14 23.84 -3.15
N GLY A 487 -2.86 25.11 -2.90
CA GLY A 487 -2.18 26.00 -3.86
C GLY A 487 -3.06 26.61 -4.97
N LYS A 488 -4.38 26.36 -5.00
CA LYS A 488 -5.33 27.00 -5.93
C LYS A 488 -6.26 27.97 -5.22
N THR A 489 -6.54 29.12 -5.83
CA THR A 489 -7.56 30.06 -5.32
C THR A 489 -8.97 29.45 -5.43
N PRO A 490 -9.99 29.93 -4.68
CA PRO A 490 -11.36 29.42 -4.77
C PRO A 490 -11.92 29.37 -6.19
N GLU A 491 -11.54 30.32 -7.05
CA GLU A 491 -11.98 30.42 -8.45
C GLU A 491 -11.27 29.39 -9.35
N GLN A 492 -10.05 28.99 -8.99
CA GLN A 492 -9.24 28.03 -9.72
C GLN A 492 -9.51 26.58 -9.31
N GLN A 493 -10.34 26.35 -8.30
CA GLN A 493 -10.68 25.00 -7.85
C GLN A 493 -11.34 24.19 -8.98
N PRO A 494 -10.86 22.98 -9.29
CA PRO A 494 -11.43 22.16 -10.35
C PRO A 494 -12.83 21.69 -9.97
N THR A 495 -13.67 21.47 -10.98
CA THR A 495 -14.95 20.77 -10.78
C THR A 495 -14.68 19.27 -10.89
N ASN A 496 -14.82 18.55 -9.79
CA ASN A 496 -14.63 17.11 -9.73
C ASN A 496 -15.99 16.41 -9.72
N VAL A 497 -16.15 15.33 -10.48
CA VAL A 497 -17.36 14.51 -10.42
C VAL A 497 -17.16 13.44 -9.35
N VAL A 498 -17.76 13.65 -8.18
CA VAL A 498 -17.71 12.68 -7.08
C VAL A 498 -18.69 11.55 -7.37
N GLN A 499 -18.14 10.35 -7.58
CA GLN A 499 -18.93 9.14 -7.76
C GLN A 499 -19.11 8.41 -6.42
N LEU A 500 -20.36 8.19 -6.02
CA LEU A 500 -20.73 7.49 -4.79
C LEU A 500 -21.49 6.21 -5.14
N PRO A 501 -20.77 5.11 -5.42
CA PRO A 501 -21.36 3.81 -5.72
C PRO A 501 -21.89 3.14 -4.44
N PHE A 502 -23.06 2.53 -4.48
CA PHE A 502 -23.65 1.83 -3.34
C PHE A 502 -24.60 0.71 -3.75
N VAL A 503 -24.85 -0.21 -2.81
CA VAL A 503 -25.83 -1.29 -2.97
C VAL A 503 -27.03 -1.04 -2.07
N ALA A 504 -28.20 -0.89 -2.66
CA ALA A 504 -29.44 -0.71 -1.91
C ALA A 504 -29.73 -1.93 -1.04
N SER A 505 -29.88 -1.74 0.28
CA SER A 505 -30.12 -2.85 1.22
C SER A 505 -31.60 -3.17 1.44
N ARG A 506 -32.47 -2.20 1.14
CA ARG A 506 -33.93 -2.26 1.26
C ARG A 506 -34.55 -1.42 0.15
N ASP A 507 -35.86 -1.61 -0.09
CA ASP A 507 -36.65 -0.69 -0.91
C ASP A 507 -36.96 0.55 -0.06
N GLU A 508 -36.34 1.68 -0.39
CA GLU A 508 -36.46 2.91 0.39
C GLU A 508 -36.04 4.15 -0.44
N PRO A 509 -36.34 5.38 0.01
CA PRO A 509 -35.77 6.58 -0.59
C PRO A 509 -34.29 6.76 -0.20
N ALA A 510 -33.46 7.08 -1.19
CA ALA A 510 -32.08 7.53 -1.00
C ALA A 510 -31.97 9.05 -1.27
N ARG A 511 -31.02 9.71 -0.60
CA ARG A 511 -30.75 11.15 -0.74
C ARG A 511 -29.25 11.46 -0.63
N ILE A 512 -28.83 12.58 -1.20
CA ILE A 512 -27.50 13.15 -0.99
C ILE A 512 -27.55 14.11 0.20
N VAL A 513 -26.58 13.97 1.10
CA VAL A 513 -26.38 14.84 2.25
C VAL A 513 -24.99 15.44 2.21
N VAL A 514 -24.90 16.76 2.31
CA VAL A 514 -23.64 17.50 2.38
C VAL A 514 -23.45 18.00 3.80
N SER A 515 -22.31 17.68 4.41
CA SER A 515 -21.96 18.03 5.78
C SER A 515 -20.59 18.70 5.83
N ASN A 516 -20.36 19.54 6.83
CA ASN A 516 -19.02 20.04 7.11
C ASN A 516 -18.10 18.89 7.54
N GLU A 517 -16.78 19.04 7.33
CA GLU A 517 -15.80 18.04 7.73
C GLU A 517 -14.52 18.71 8.25
N ALA A 518 -14.59 19.25 9.46
CA ALA A 518 -13.51 19.97 10.15
C ALA A 518 -12.75 20.94 9.23
N SER A 519 -13.50 21.74 8.47
CA SER A 519 -12.96 22.65 7.48
C SER A 519 -12.13 23.77 8.10
N SER A 520 -11.08 24.17 7.39
CA SER A 520 -10.33 25.41 7.61
C SER A 520 -10.18 26.09 6.24
N PRO A 521 -10.89 27.20 5.95
CA PRO A 521 -11.70 28.03 6.86
C PRO A 521 -13.00 27.35 7.34
N ALA A 522 -13.55 27.83 8.47
CA ALA A 522 -14.65 27.19 9.20
C ALA A 522 -15.99 27.12 8.44
N ALA A 523 -16.22 28.04 7.50
CA ALA A 523 -17.42 28.08 6.66
C ALA A 523 -17.09 27.67 5.21
N PRO A 524 -17.05 26.36 4.89
CA PRO A 524 -16.75 25.89 3.55
C PRO A 524 -17.84 26.29 2.54
N VAL A 525 -17.47 26.46 1.29
CA VAL A 525 -18.36 26.77 0.18
C VAL A 525 -18.25 25.70 -0.90
N ALA A 526 -19.36 25.02 -1.20
CA ALA A 526 -19.47 24.03 -2.25
C ALA A 526 -20.36 24.53 -3.39
N GLN A 527 -19.90 24.42 -4.64
CA GLN A 527 -20.69 24.63 -5.85
C GLN A 527 -21.02 23.27 -6.46
N ILE A 528 -22.29 22.88 -6.40
CA ILE A 528 -22.80 21.57 -6.81
C ILE A 528 -23.51 21.71 -8.16
N GLY A 529 -23.09 20.94 -9.15
CA GLY A 529 -23.73 20.87 -10.47
C GLY A 529 -24.93 19.91 -10.52
N PRO A 530 -25.44 19.60 -11.72
CA PRO A 530 -26.52 18.64 -11.91
C PRO A 530 -26.17 17.28 -11.31
N THR A 531 -26.97 16.82 -10.36
CA THR A 531 -26.75 15.53 -9.70
C THR A 531 -27.53 14.45 -10.42
N LYS A 532 -26.86 13.32 -10.70
CA LYS A 532 -27.44 12.20 -11.44
C LYS A 532 -27.34 10.92 -10.63
N LEU A 533 -28.34 10.05 -10.76
CA LEU A 533 -28.34 8.67 -10.25
C LEU A 533 -28.43 7.69 -11.40
N TYR A 534 -27.53 6.72 -11.42
CA TYR A 534 -27.51 5.64 -12.40
C TYR A 534 -27.81 4.31 -11.73
N LYS A 535 -28.67 3.51 -12.38
CA LYS A 535 -28.88 2.10 -12.03
C LYS A 535 -27.89 1.25 -12.82
N LEU A 536 -27.04 0.50 -12.13
CA LEU A 536 -25.99 -0.30 -12.77
C LEU A 536 -26.48 -1.70 -13.12
N GLY A 537 -27.28 -2.32 -12.24
CA GLY A 537 -27.83 -3.66 -12.41
C GLY A 537 -28.13 -4.35 -11.08
N PRO A 538 -28.68 -5.58 -11.09
CA PRO A 538 -28.87 -6.40 -9.89
C PRO A 538 -27.53 -6.66 -9.19
N ALA A 539 -27.45 -6.38 -7.90
CA ALA A 539 -26.23 -6.56 -7.12
C ALA A 539 -25.82 -8.04 -7.08
N ARG A 540 -24.52 -8.30 -7.12
CA ARG A 540 -23.96 -9.65 -6.96
C ARG A 540 -23.30 -9.77 -5.57
N PHE A 541 -22.99 -11.01 -5.18
CA PHE A 541 -22.28 -11.31 -3.93
C PHE A 541 -22.96 -10.79 -2.65
N LEU A 542 -24.29 -10.73 -2.62
CA LEU A 542 -25.07 -10.34 -1.43
C LEU A 542 -24.74 -11.18 -0.17
N TRP A 543 -24.16 -12.37 -0.35
CA TRP A 543 -23.70 -13.26 0.71
C TRP A 543 -22.49 -12.72 1.50
N THR A 544 -21.79 -11.69 1.00
CA THR A 544 -20.67 -11.07 1.72
C THR A 544 -21.12 -10.10 2.81
N ARG A 545 -22.44 -9.83 2.96
CA ARG A 545 -22.97 -9.13 4.14
C ARG A 545 -22.70 -9.97 5.37
N TYR A 546 -21.89 -9.45 6.29
CA TYR A 546 -21.93 -9.93 7.66
C TYR A 546 -23.13 -9.26 8.35
N PRO A 547 -24.10 -10.03 8.88
CA PRO A 547 -25.33 -9.48 9.47
C PRO A 547 -25.12 -8.66 10.74
#